data_AF-A0AAV9R3R3-F1
#
_entry.id   AF-A0AAV9R3R3-F1
#
_cell.length_a   1.000
_cell.length_b   1.000
_cell.length_c   1.000
_cell.angle_alpha   90.00
_cell.angle_beta   90.00
_cell.angle_gamma   90.00
#
_symmetry.space_group_name_H-M   'P 1'
#
loop_
_entity.id
_entity.type
_entity.pdbx_description
1 polymer ?
#
loop_
_entity_poly.entity_id
_entity_poly.type
_entity_poly.pdbx_seq_one_letter_code
_entity_poly.pdbx_strand_id
1 'polypeptide(L)'
;MESLGGALSSIPDRDTKKAALRTTARPIGSNDSQRPIPNPKAQGCDLLIHWGKPQHETAELGGNKQTHPSPPPLPVGHSRVEESPAPLEEMGSRAHAVCGDHIPSDLRDPFYTDQYEQEHIKPPIIYLLLSGELYSRVCGLILPAEQAASLQNHQSVIQALSRKGIYVLETNNTPVSDLDLSSSPIKMSAHIHLIDALMMAYTAEMISIEKVVSCVKRFSNISASKELPFDLEDAMILWINKINIKMRELTEKECKMKQHLLDSPGHHKVRYRRDHLSGRSLQHFPLLEDILKDVSDGAALLALIHFYCPDLIRLEDFCLKEVPSIADSVYNIQLLKEFANEYLNKCFYLNPEDLLYSPPVLKNNVMTFIAELFWWFENVKPDFVHPRDLQEIKHVLNQPLTHLTPYCL
;
A
#
# COMPACT_ATOMS: atom_id res chain seq x y z
N MET A 1 78.71 3.94 -2.86
CA MET A 1 77.59 3.23 -3.52
C MET A 1 76.90 4.27 -4.40
N GLU A 2 77.56 4.64 -5.51
CA GLU A 2 77.27 4.18 -6.90
C GLU A 2 75.93 4.78 -7.38
N SER A 3 75.90 5.90 -8.11
CA SER A 3 76.38 6.25 -9.47
C SER A 3 75.46 5.80 -10.62
N LEU A 4 75.37 6.69 -11.63
CA LEU A 4 74.72 6.64 -12.96
C LEU A 4 73.28 7.21 -13.02
N GLY A 5 72.92 8.20 -13.84
CA GLY A 5 73.63 8.93 -14.89
C GLY A 5 72.75 9.12 -16.15
N GLY A 6 72.62 10.37 -16.63
CA GLY A 6 72.30 10.79 -18.02
C GLY A 6 70.81 10.91 -18.40
N ALA A 7 70.24 12.08 -18.76
CA ALA A 7 70.46 12.96 -19.93
C ALA A 7 69.86 12.37 -21.24
N LEU A 8 69.15 13.06 -22.16
CA LEU A 8 68.92 14.49 -22.45
C LEU A 8 67.90 14.66 -23.63
N SER A 9 67.25 15.83 -23.68
CA SER A 9 66.83 16.62 -24.89
C SER A 9 65.67 16.11 -25.77
N SER A 10 64.81 16.94 -26.39
CA SER A 10 64.81 18.38 -26.69
C SER A 10 63.43 18.83 -27.23
N ILE A 11 63.01 20.05 -26.88
CA ILE A 11 61.97 20.87 -27.56
C ILE A 11 62.68 21.64 -28.72
N PRO A 12 62.02 22.04 -29.82
CA PRO A 12 61.46 23.41 -29.87
C PRO A 12 60.14 23.57 -30.65
N ASP A 13 59.43 24.61 -30.24
CA ASP A 13 58.26 25.27 -30.85
C ASP A 13 58.71 26.31 -31.91
N ARG A 14 57.87 26.62 -32.92
CA ARG A 14 57.74 27.93 -33.60
C ARG A 14 56.86 27.94 -34.86
N ASP A 15 55.83 28.79 -34.81
CA ASP A 15 55.45 29.85 -35.77
C ASP A 15 55.63 29.64 -37.29
N THR A 16 54.58 29.87 -38.10
CA THR A 16 54.22 31.17 -38.74
C THR A 16 53.42 31.01 -40.06
N LYS A 17 52.28 31.74 -40.14
CA LYS A 17 51.79 32.60 -41.26
C LYS A 17 51.32 32.04 -42.64
N LYS A 18 50.24 32.73 -43.10
CA LYS A 18 49.77 33.10 -44.47
C LYS A 18 48.90 32.06 -45.21
N ALA A 19 47.87 32.42 -45.99
CA ALA A 19 47.29 33.69 -46.40
C ALA A 19 45.90 33.47 -47.06
N ALA A 20 45.19 34.59 -47.18
CA ALA A 20 43.92 34.84 -47.85
C ALA A 20 43.74 34.26 -49.27
N LEU A 21 42.48 33.95 -49.61
CA LEU A 21 41.90 34.26 -50.91
C LEU A 21 40.43 34.66 -50.76
N ARG A 22 40.14 35.88 -51.19
CA ARG A 22 38.82 36.43 -51.52
C ARG A 22 38.42 35.90 -52.88
N THR A 23 37.14 35.59 -53.09
CA THR A 23 36.45 35.92 -54.35
C THR A 23 34.99 36.29 -54.10
N THR A 24 34.63 37.44 -54.66
CA THR A 24 33.34 38.12 -54.70
C THR A 24 32.46 37.62 -55.83
N ALA A 25 31.13 37.51 -55.61
CA ALA A 25 30.12 37.76 -56.65
C ALA A 25 28.74 38.05 -56.03
N ARG A 26 28.12 39.14 -56.50
CA ARG A 26 26.71 39.62 -56.38
C ARG A 26 26.33 40.07 -57.82
N PRO A 27 25.08 40.42 -58.20
CA PRO A 27 23.73 40.34 -57.58
C PRO A 27 22.61 39.94 -58.60
N ILE A 28 21.35 40.36 -58.36
CA ILE A 28 20.12 40.43 -59.22
C ILE A 28 19.10 39.31 -58.90
N GLY A 29 17.81 39.53 -58.60
CA GLY A 29 17.00 40.74 -58.46
C GLY A 29 15.51 40.38 -58.16
N SER A 30 14.86 41.25 -57.36
CA SER A 30 13.45 41.68 -57.35
C SER A 30 12.25 40.71 -57.19
N ASN A 31 11.36 41.15 -56.27
CA ASN A 31 9.90 40.92 -56.11
C ASN A 31 9.50 39.56 -55.49
N ASP A 32 8.56 39.43 -54.54
CA ASP A 32 7.35 40.22 -54.26
C ASP A 32 6.90 40.12 -52.79
N SER A 33 5.99 41.04 -52.46
CA SER A 33 5.26 41.22 -51.20
C SER A 33 4.56 39.95 -50.67
N GLN A 34 4.68 39.68 -49.36
CA GLN A 34 3.59 39.35 -48.41
C GLN A 34 4.15 38.64 -47.17
N ARG A 35 3.84 39.18 -45.98
CA ARG A 35 4.03 38.46 -44.71
C ARG A 35 3.09 37.26 -44.66
N PRO A 36 3.56 36.11 -44.14
CA PRO A 36 2.75 35.34 -43.21
C PRO A 36 3.45 35.25 -41.85
N ILE A 37 2.62 35.33 -40.82
CA ILE A 37 2.91 35.14 -39.41
C ILE A 37 3.55 33.75 -39.18
N PRO A 38 4.68 33.61 -38.46
CA PRO A 38 5.14 32.30 -38.05
C PRO A 38 4.31 31.81 -36.86
N ASN A 39 3.66 30.67 -37.11
CA ASN A 39 2.90 29.83 -36.20
C ASN A 39 3.81 29.27 -35.08
N PRO A 40 3.59 29.54 -33.79
CA PRO A 40 4.27 28.83 -32.72
C PRO A 40 3.44 27.60 -32.30
N LYS A 41 3.57 26.51 -33.07
CA LYS A 41 3.32 25.16 -32.54
C LYS A 41 4.65 24.58 -32.09
N ALA A 42 5.02 24.82 -30.82
CA ALA A 42 5.96 24.01 -30.07
C ALA A 42 6.04 24.52 -28.62
N GLN A 43 5.07 24.14 -27.80
CA GLN A 43 5.20 23.97 -26.35
C GLN A 43 3.88 23.33 -25.86
N GLY A 44 3.69 22.07 -26.24
CA GLY A 44 2.74 21.19 -25.57
C GLY A 44 3.45 20.68 -24.32
N CYS A 45 3.12 21.25 -23.16
CA CYS A 45 3.29 20.55 -21.90
C CYS A 45 2.25 19.43 -21.89
N ASP A 46 2.70 18.18 -22.04
CA ASP A 46 1.87 17.00 -21.82
C ASP A 46 1.47 16.97 -20.34
N LEU A 47 0.32 17.58 -20.04
CA LEU A 47 -0.41 17.41 -18.79
C LEU A 47 -1.16 16.08 -18.87
N LEU A 48 -0.50 14.99 -18.50
CA LEU A 48 -1.15 13.71 -18.20
C LEU A 48 -1.78 13.80 -16.81
N ILE A 49 -2.93 14.46 -16.74
CA ILE A 49 -3.91 14.24 -15.67
C ILE A 49 -4.73 13.03 -16.10
N HIS A 50 -4.56 11.90 -15.41
CA HIS A 50 -5.49 10.79 -15.47
C HIS A 50 -5.84 10.38 -14.04
N TRP A 51 -6.83 11.07 -13.47
CA TRP A 51 -7.67 10.54 -12.38
C TRP A 51 -8.97 10.00 -12.99
N GLY A 52 -8.82 9.14 -14.01
CA GLY A 52 -9.92 8.66 -14.82
C GLY A 52 -10.37 7.26 -14.40
N LYS A 53 -11.63 7.14 -14.01
CA LYS A 53 -12.41 5.90 -14.14
C LYS A 53 -12.25 5.33 -15.56
N PRO A 54 -12.08 4.01 -15.75
CA PRO A 54 -12.10 3.43 -17.07
C PRO A 54 -13.52 3.53 -17.67
N GLN A 55 -13.65 4.24 -18.79
CA GLN A 55 -14.80 4.11 -19.68
C GLN A 55 -14.68 2.75 -20.40
N HIS A 56 -15.51 1.78 -20.02
CA HIS A 56 -15.82 0.65 -20.88
C HIS A 56 -17.28 0.76 -21.31
N GLU A 57 -17.44 0.91 -22.63
CA GLU A 57 -18.71 0.91 -23.34
C GLU A 57 -19.57 -0.29 -22.93
N THR A 58 -20.82 0.00 -22.59
CA THR A 58 -21.91 -0.97 -22.47
C THR A 58 -22.04 -1.78 -23.76
N ALA A 59 -21.57 -3.02 -23.73
CA ALA A 59 -22.07 -4.07 -24.60
C ALA A 59 -23.24 -4.76 -23.89
N GLU A 60 -24.47 -4.47 -24.32
CA GLU A 60 -25.64 -5.25 -23.95
C GLU A 60 -25.45 -6.72 -24.40
N LEU A 61 -25.44 -7.65 -23.45
CA LEU A 61 -25.60 -9.08 -23.71
C LEU A 61 -26.67 -9.64 -22.78
N GLY A 62 -27.67 -10.22 -23.43
CA GLY A 62 -28.97 -10.60 -22.89
C GLY A 62 -28.93 -11.47 -21.64
N GLY A 63 -29.92 -11.22 -20.78
CA GLY A 63 -30.06 -11.88 -19.49
C GLY A 63 -30.27 -13.40 -19.59
N ASN A 64 -29.71 -14.08 -18.61
CA ASN A 64 -30.27 -15.34 -18.13
C ASN A 64 -30.27 -15.32 -16.61
N LYS A 65 -31.47 -15.32 -16.01
CA LYS A 65 -31.69 -15.24 -14.57
C LYS A 65 -31.38 -16.60 -13.93
N GLN A 66 -30.41 -16.64 -13.02
CA GLN A 66 -30.35 -17.65 -11.96
C GLN A 66 -29.88 -16.99 -10.67
N THR A 67 -30.83 -16.87 -9.75
CA THR A 67 -30.71 -16.29 -8.40
C THR A 67 -30.07 -17.29 -7.44
N HIS A 68 -28.98 -16.91 -6.77
CA HIS A 68 -28.47 -17.58 -5.57
C HIS A 68 -28.59 -16.63 -4.36
N PRO A 69 -28.91 -17.14 -3.16
CA PRO A 69 -29.25 -16.32 -2.01
C PRO A 69 -28.01 -15.79 -1.28
N SER A 70 -28.11 -14.55 -0.80
CA SER A 70 -27.14 -13.86 0.06
C SER A 70 -27.02 -14.51 1.45
N PRO A 71 -25.83 -14.55 2.08
CA PRO A 71 -25.70 -14.96 3.48
C PRO A 71 -26.10 -13.83 4.45
N PRO A 72 -26.50 -14.15 5.71
CA PRO A 72 -26.99 -13.17 6.68
C PRO A 72 -25.85 -12.42 7.40
N PRO A 73 -26.12 -11.24 8.00
CA PRO A 73 -25.14 -10.44 8.75
C PRO A 73 -24.79 -11.10 10.10
N LEU A 74 -23.53 -10.93 10.53
CA LEU A 74 -22.98 -11.46 11.78
C LEU A 74 -23.44 -10.62 13.01
N PRO A 75 -23.55 -11.24 14.21
CA PRO A 75 -24.10 -10.58 15.39
C PRO A 75 -23.06 -9.74 16.15
N VAL A 76 -23.50 -8.55 16.60
CA VAL A 76 -22.75 -7.62 17.46
C VAL A 76 -22.70 -8.14 18.90
N GLY A 77 -21.50 -8.46 19.38
CA GLY A 77 -21.22 -8.76 20.79
C GLY A 77 -20.72 -7.52 21.53
N HIS A 78 -21.36 -7.18 22.65
CA HIS A 78 -20.92 -6.13 23.56
C HIS A 78 -19.73 -6.61 24.39
N SER A 79 -18.60 -5.89 24.34
CA SER A 79 -17.49 -6.06 25.28
C SER A 79 -17.00 -4.72 25.82
N ARG A 80 -16.54 -4.80 27.07
CA ARG A 80 -16.38 -3.73 28.05
C ARG A 80 -14.90 -3.36 28.11
N VAL A 81 -14.60 -2.09 27.83
CA VAL A 81 -13.26 -1.50 27.74
C VAL A 81 -12.51 -1.61 29.07
N GLU A 82 -11.32 -2.20 29.06
CA GLU A 82 -10.26 -1.98 30.06
C GLU A 82 -9.21 -1.03 29.46
N GLU A 83 -8.85 0.01 30.22
CA GLU A 83 -7.93 1.10 29.82
C GLU A 83 -6.49 0.62 29.62
N SER A 84 -5.88 1.03 28.51
CA SER A 84 -4.47 0.80 28.15
C SER A 84 -3.64 2.08 28.38
N PRO A 85 -2.29 2.01 28.41
CA PRO A 85 -1.47 3.14 28.86
C PRO A 85 -1.53 4.35 27.90
N ALA A 86 -1.63 5.55 28.50
CA ALA A 86 -1.92 6.85 27.89
C ALA A 86 -1.24 7.22 26.55
N PRO A 87 0.03 6.86 26.24
CA PRO A 87 0.65 7.23 24.95
C PRO A 87 0.04 6.51 23.74
N LEU A 88 -0.47 5.28 23.94
CA LEU A 88 -1.10 4.48 22.89
C LEU A 88 -2.55 4.91 22.65
N GLU A 89 -3.26 5.34 23.70
CA GLU A 89 -4.59 5.93 23.59
C GLU A 89 -4.55 7.29 22.87
N GLU A 90 -3.53 8.12 23.11
CA GLU A 90 -3.37 9.40 22.41
C GLU A 90 -3.16 9.18 20.90
N MET A 91 -2.31 8.22 20.51
CA MET A 91 -2.08 7.88 19.11
C MET A 91 -3.31 7.23 18.46
N GLY A 92 -3.99 6.32 19.17
CA GLY A 92 -5.27 5.75 18.75
C GLY A 92 -6.35 6.81 18.56
N SER A 93 -6.41 7.80 19.46
CA SER A 93 -7.31 8.95 19.36
C SER A 93 -6.95 9.88 18.20
N ARG A 94 -5.66 10.02 17.86
CA ARG A 94 -5.18 10.82 16.72
C ARG A 94 -5.39 10.12 15.39
N ALA A 95 -5.13 8.82 15.30
CA ALA A 95 -5.49 8.00 14.13
C ALA A 95 -7.01 7.95 13.94
N HIS A 96 -7.77 7.85 15.04
CA HIS A 96 -9.22 8.01 15.04
C HIS A 96 -9.63 9.42 14.58
N ALA A 97 -8.90 10.48 14.92
CA ALA A 97 -9.17 11.84 14.42
C ALA A 97 -8.78 12.05 12.94
N VAL A 98 -7.79 11.30 12.42
CA VAL A 98 -7.41 11.31 10.99
C VAL A 98 -8.49 10.64 10.13
N CYS A 99 -9.09 9.54 10.60
CA CYS A 99 -10.07 8.75 9.83
C CYS A 99 -11.54 8.95 10.26
N GLY A 100 -11.82 9.54 11.42
CA GLY A 100 -13.09 9.41 12.13
C GLY A 100 -14.04 10.59 12.17
N ASP A 101 -13.68 11.81 11.73
CA ASP A 101 -14.61 12.94 11.76
C ASP A 101 -14.77 13.63 10.40
N HIS A 102 -15.91 13.35 9.77
CA HIS A 102 -16.56 14.07 8.67
C HIS A 102 -15.64 15.00 7.87
N ILE A 103 -14.98 14.47 6.83
CA ILE A 103 -14.45 15.29 5.74
C ILE A 103 -15.57 16.28 5.37
N PRO A 104 -15.33 17.61 5.49
CA PRO A 104 -16.31 18.63 5.16
C PRO A 104 -16.95 18.32 3.80
N SER A 105 -18.25 18.53 3.65
CA SER A 105 -18.98 18.23 2.40
C SER A 105 -18.27 18.81 1.17
N ASP A 106 -17.67 19.98 1.34
CA ASP A 106 -17.00 20.75 0.31
C ASP A 106 -15.67 20.12 -0.15
N LEU A 107 -15.11 19.22 0.66
CA LEU A 107 -13.88 18.46 0.36
C LEU A 107 -14.16 17.03 -0.11
N ARG A 108 -15.41 16.53 -0.02
CA ARG A 108 -15.75 15.16 -0.45
C ARG A 108 -15.76 14.98 -1.95
N ASP A 109 -16.15 16.02 -2.67
CA ASP A 109 -16.17 16.06 -4.13
C ASP A 109 -15.20 17.15 -4.58
N PRO A 110 -13.92 16.81 -4.85
CA PRO A 110 -12.90 17.82 -5.05
C PRO A 110 -12.87 18.43 -6.44
N PHE A 111 -13.62 17.85 -7.38
CA PHE A 111 -13.58 18.23 -8.78
C PHE A 111 -14.90 18.80 -9.26
N TYR A 112 -14.84 19.63 -10.30
CA TYR A 112 -16.00 20.01 -11.08
C TYR A 112 -15.64 19.93 -12.56
N THR A 113 -16.63 19.66 -13.39
CA THR A 113 -16.47 19.64 -14.84
C THR A 113 -16.92 20.97 -15.43
N ASP A 114 -16.11 21.55 -16.31
CA ASP A 114 -16.48 22.78 -17.01
C ASP A 114 -17.35 22.50 -18.25
N GLN A 115 -17.67 23.56 -18.99
CA GLN A 115 -18.47 23.47 -20.22
C GLN A 115 -17.76 22.75 -21.39
N TYR A 116 -16.47 22.43 -21.25
CA TYR A 116 -15.66 21.72 -22.24
C TYR A 116 -15.37 20.27 -21.82
N GLU A 117 -16.10 19.75 -20.83
CA GLU A 117 -15.89 18.42 -20.26
C GLU A 117 -14.50 18.23 -19.62
N GLN A 118 -13.82 19.33 -19.27
CA GLN A 118 -12.56 19.27 -18.57
C GLN A 118 -12.79 19.25 -17.06
N GLU A 119 -12.12 18.32 -16.38
CA GLU A 119 -12.14 18.20 -14.92
C GLU A 119 -11.17 19.20 -14.28
N HIS A 120 -11.65 19.96 -13.30
CA HIS A 120 -10.88 20.97 -12.57
C HIS A 120 -11.05 20.81 -11.06
N ILE A 121 -9.99 21.12 -10.31
CA ILE A 121 -10.06 21.15 -8.85
C ILE A 121 -10.86 22.37 -8.40
N LYS A 122 -11.80 22.19 -7.47
CA LYS A 122 -12.62 23.28 -6.93
C LYS A 122 -11.73 24.38 -6.31
N PRO A 123 -11.98 25.68 -6.57
CA PRO A 123 -11.15 26.77 -6.06
C PRO A 123 -10.92 26.79 -4.54
N PRO A 124 -11.89 26.44 -3.67
CA PRO A 124 -11.66 26.33 -2.22
C PRO A 124 -10.57 25.32 -1.85
N ILE A 125 -10.44 24.23 -2.62
CA ILE A 125 -9.44 23.19 -2.38
C ILE A 125 -8.06 23.68 -2.81
N ILE A 126 -7.98 24.35 -3.96
CA ILE A 126 -6.74 25.00 -4.40
C ILE A 126 -6.26 25.98 -3.32
N TYR A 127 -7.17 26.81 -2.77
CA TYR A 127 -6.81 27.74 -1.69
C TYR A 127 -6.25 27.02 -0.46
N LEU A 128 -6.87 25.92 -0.02
CA LEU A 128 -6.38 25.13 1.12
C LEU A 128 -5.00 24.52 0.85
N LEU A 129 -4.79 23.96 -0.35
CA LEU A 129 -3.50 23.40 -0.76
C LEU A 129 -2.40 24.48 -0.77
N LEU A 130 -2.70 25.66 -1.33
CA LEU A 130 -1.78 26.79 -1.42
C LEU A 130 -1.55 27.52 -0.09
N SER A 131 -2.44 27.38 0.89
CA SER A 131 -2.29 27.99 2.22
C SER A 131 -1.34 27.20 3.14
N GLY A 132 -1.17 25.90 2.88
CA GLY A 132 -0.40 24.99 3.75
C GLY A 132 -1.15 24.52 5.00
N GLU A 133 -2.31 25.09 5.32
CA GLU A 133 -3.09 24.81 6.52
C GLU A 133 -3.46 23.31 6.62
N LEU A 134 -3.88 22.71 5.51
CA LEU A 134 -4.23 21.29 5.45
C LEU A 134 -3.03 20.41 5.82
N TYR A 135 -1.86 20.71 5.28
CA TYR A 135 -0.64 19.95 5.55
C TYR A 135 -0.16 20.14 6.98
N SER A 136 -0.23 21.34 7.52
CA SER A 136 0.10 21.62 8.93
C SER A 136 -0.82 20.84 9.86
N ARG A 137 -2.12 20.78 9.57
CA ARG A 137 -3.08 20.00 10.37
C ARG A 137 -2.77 18.51 10.33
N VAL A 138 -2.57 17.93 9.15
CA VAL A 138 -2.24 16.50 8.99
C VAL A 138 -0.92 16.17 9.67
N CYS A 139 0.12 16.97 9.44
CA CYS A 139 1.42 16.78 10.08
C CYS A 139 1.33 16.90 11.60
N GLY A 140 0.50 17.82 12.11
CA GLY A 140 0.23 17.97 13.54
C GLY A 140 -0.51 16.78 14.16
N LEU A 141 -1.23 15.97 13.38
CA LEU A 141 -1.82 14.71 13.85
C LEU A 141 -0.78 13.59 13.94
N ILE A 142 0.24 13.62 13.07
CA ILE A 142 1.33 12.63 13.01
C ILE A 142 2.39 12.88 14.09
N LEU A 143 2.71 14.15 14.37
CA LEU A 143 3.81 14.52 15.27
C LEU A 143 3.34 14.71 16.72
N PRO A 144 4.21 14.53 17.74
CA PRO A 144 3.88 14.84 19.13
C PRO A 144 3.36 16.28 19.31
N ALA A 145 2.47 16.50 20.28
CA ALA A 145 1.72 17.76 20.43
C ALA A 145 2.61 19.01 20.54
N GLU A 146 3.78 18.90 21.19
CA GLU A 146 4.75 19.98 21.33
C GLU A 146 5.32 20.47 19.99
N GLN A 147 5.51 19.55 19.05
CA GLN A 147 6.03 19.88 17.72
C GLN A 147 4.92 20.43 16.81
N ALA A 148 3.69 19.94 16.99
CA ALA A 148 2.53 20.36 16.20
C ALA A 148 2.21 21.86 16.33
N ALA A 149 2.46 22.47 17.50
CA ALA A 149 2.20 23.90 17.74
C ALA A 149 3.05 24.84 16.87
N SER A 150 4.16 24.35 16.30
CA SER A 150 5.05 25.12 15.44
C SER A 150 4.71 25.05 13.94
N LEU A 151 3.71 24.25 13.57
CA LEU A 151 3.31 24.03 12.18
C LEU A 151 2.34 25.13 11.72
N GLN A 152 2.82 26.01 10.85
CA GLN A 152 2.08 27.20 10.41
C GLN A 152 1.95 27.33 8.89
N ASN A 153 2.81 26.66 8.12
CA ASN A 153 2.91 26.74 6.66
C ASN A 153 3.64 25.53 6.08
N HIS A 154 3.78 25.45 4.75
CA HIS A 154 4.48 24.32 4.10
C HIS A 154 5.93 24.20 4.58
N GLN A 155 6.65 25.31 4.70
CA GLN A 155 8.04 25.28 5.16
C GLN A 155 8.20 24.63 6.54
N SER A 156 7.31 24.92 7.49
CA SER A 156 7.33 24.31 8.82
C SER A 156 7.08 22.80 8.77
N VAL A 157 6.20 22.34 7.87
CA VAL A 157 5.92 20.91 7.63
C VAL A 157 7.12 20.22 7.01
N ILE A 158 7.72 20.80 5.96
CA ILE A 158 8.94 20.27 5.31
C ILE A 158 10.07 20.14 6.33
N GLN A 159 10.28 21.14 7.18
CA GLN A 159 11.30 21.10 8.23
C GLN A 159 11.00 20.01 9.26
N ALA A 160 9.75 19.84 9.66
CA ALA A 160 9.37 18.82 10.63
C ALA A 160 9.57 17.40 10.08
N LEU A 161 9.23 17.16 8.80
CA LEU A 161 9.53 15.90 8.10
C LEU A 161 11.04 15.66 7.99
N SER A 162 11.81 16.69 7.65
CA SER A 162 13.27 16.59 7.54
C SER A 162 13.93 16.21 8.87
N ARG A 163 13.41 16.69 10.02
CA ARG A 163 13.89 16.28 11.36
C ARG A 163 13.64 14.79 11.64
N LYS A 164 12.66 14.17 10.97
CA LYS A 164 12.42 12.72 10.98
C LYS A 164 13.22 11.96 9.91
N GLY A 165 14.10 12.64 9.17
CA GLY A 165 14.85 12.03 8.08
C GLY A 165 14.05 11.82 6.80
N ILE A 166 12.86 12.42 6.69
CA ILE A 166 12.00 12.32 5.51
C ILE A 166 12.17 13.59 4.69
N TYR A 167 12.77 13.47 3.50
CA TYR A 167 13.00 14.59 2.60
C TYR A 167 11.95 14.62 1.50
N VAL A 168 11.32 15.77 1.30
CA VAL A 168 10.31 15.96 0.24
C VAL A 168 11.03 16.26 -1.07
N LEU A 169 11.16 15.25 -1.92
CA LEU A 169 11.88 15.31 -3.19
C LEU A 169 10.94 15.02 -4.35
N GLU A 170 11.05 15.78 -5.44
CA GLU A 170 10.41 15.42 -6.71
C GLU A 170 11.12 14.23 -7.37
N THR A 171 10.51 13.65 -8.42
CA THR A 171 11.02 12.49 -9.17
C THR A 171 12.45 12.66 -9.70
N ASN A 172 12.90 13.90 -9.90
CA ASN A 172 14.25 14.24 -10.36
C ASN A 172 15.24 14.52 -9.20
N ASN A 173 14.89 14.14 -7.96
CA ASN A 173 15.63 14.42 -6.72
C ASN A 173 15.78 15.91 -6.38
N THR A 174 14.93 16.78 -6.93
CA THR A 174 14.91 18.20 -6.55
C THR A 174 14.09 18.37 -5.27
N PRO A 175 14.61 19.05 -4.23
CA PRO A 175 13.84 19.32 -3.02
C PRO A 175 12.66 20.24 -3.33
N VAL A 176 11.48 19.86 -2.84
CA VAL A 176 10.29 20.70 -2.91
C VAL A 176 10.44 21.88 -1.95
N SER A 177 10.20 23.09 -2.43
CA SER A 177 10.26 24.31 -1.62
C SER A 177 8.87 24.87 -1.29
N ASP A 178 8.79 25.72 -0.27
CA ASP A 178 7.58 26.50 0.06
C ASP A 178 7.07 27.30 -1.16
N LEU A 179 7.99 27.86 -1.96
CA LEU A 179 7.65 28.61 -3.17
C LEU A 179 6.99 27.73 -4.25
N ASP A 180 7.39 26.46 -4.37
CA ASP A 180 6.74 25.51 -5.26
C ASP A 180 5.29 25.26 -4.84
N LEU A 181 5.06 25.10 -3.54
CA LEU A 181 3.76 24.76 -2.94
C LEU A 181 2.82 25.95 -2.78
N SER A 182 3.35 27.17 -2.79
CA SER A 182 2.58 28.41 -2.76
C SER A 182 2.38 29.02 -4.17
N SER A 183 2.82 28.31 -5.22
CA SER A 183 2.80 28.84 -6.60
C SER A 183 1.38 28.90 -7.18
N SER A 184 1.13 29.93 -8.00
CA SER A 184 -0.12 30.08 -8.76
C SER A 184 0.23 30.35 -10.23
N PRO A 185 -0.12 29.44 -11.17
CA PRO A 185 -0.97 28.25 -11.03
C PRO A 185 -0.34 27.15 -10.16
N ILE A 186 -1.20 26.34 -9.53
CA ILE A 186 -0.78 25.28 -8.59
C ILE A 186 0.14 24.25 -9.25
N LYS A 187 1.29 23.99 -8.63
CA LYS A 187 2.24 22.97 -9.06
C LYS A 187 1.90 21.62 -8.40
N MET A 188 0.97 20.88 -8.99
CA MET A 188 0.46 19.62 -8.41
C MET A 188 1.55 18.59 -8.10
N SER A 189 2.60 18.50 -8.92
CA SER A 189 3.71 17.58 -8.66
C SER A 189 4.33 17.81 -7.28
N ALA A 190 4.57 19.06 -6.87
CA ALA A 190 5.13 19.38 -5.56
C ALA A 190 4.20 18.93 -4.42
N HIS A 191 2.89 19.15 -4.59
CA HIS A 191 1.88 18.74 -3.61
C HIS A 191 1.79 17.23 -3.44
N ILE A 192 1.87 16.46 -4.53
CA ILE A 192 1.88 14.99 -4.47
C ILE A 192 3.08 14.47 -3.67
N HIS A 193 4.29 14.97 -3.94
CA HIS A 193 5.48 14.54 -3.20
C HIS A 193 5.43 14.92 -1.71
N LEU A 194 4.78 16.05 -1.36
CA LEU A 194 4.55 16.39 0.05
C LEU A 194 3.54 15.44 0.71
N ILE A 195 2.48 15.05 0.00
CA ILE A 195 1.51 14.05 0.47
C ILE A 195 2.19 12.71 0.70
N ASP A 196 3.00 12.26 -0.26
CA ASP A 196 3.80 11.03 -0.15
C ASP A 196 4.71 11.03 1.08
N ALA A 197 5.39 12.14 1.34
CA ALA A 197 6.24 12.29 2.50
C ALA A 197 5.45 12.26 3.83
N LEU A 198 4.25 12.86 3.87
CA LEU A 198 3.35 12.78 5.02
C LEU A 198 2.84 11.35 5.25
N MET A 199 2.48 10.63 4.18
CA MET A 199 2.08 9.23 4.27
C MET A 199 3.22 8.34 4.77
N MET A 200 4.45 8.59 4.33
CA MET A 200 5.63 7.89 4.85
C MET A 200 5.86 8.19 6.34
N ALA A 201 5.70 9.44 6.77
CA ALA A 201 5.81 9.82 8.17
C ALA A 201 4.75 9.14 9.04
N TYR A 202 3.51 9.06 8.55
CA TYR A 202 2.42 8.33 9.20
C TYR A 202 2.72 6.83 9.30
N THR A 203 3.16 6.22 8.19
CA THR A 203 3.52 4.80 8.12
C THR A 203 4.58 4.44 9.16
N ALA A 204 5.63 5.25 9.27
CA ALA A 204 6.74 5.03 10.22
C ALA A 204 6.33 5.12 11.70
N GLU A 205 5.23 5.82 12.02
CA GLU A 205 4.69 5.83 13.38
C GLU A 205 3.91 4.55 13.71
N MET A 206 3.17 4.04 12.72
CA MET A 206 2.31 2.87 12.88
C MET A 206 3.11 1.56 12.98
N ILE A 207 4.13 1.42 12.13
CA ILE A 207 4.96 0.21 12.04
C ILE A 207 6.45 0.57 12.00
N SER A 208 7.27 -0.27 12.63
CA SER A 208 8.73 -0.16 12.60
C SER A 208 9.37 -1.53 12.45
N ILE A 209 10.63 -1.56 12.00
CA ILE A 209 11.43 -2.79 11.88
C ILE A 209 11.47 -3.55 13.23
N GLU A 210 11.69 -2.83 14.32
CA GLU A 210 11.81 -3.40 15.66
C GLU A 210 10.49 -4.04 16.12
N LYS A 211 9.36 -3.34 15.88
CA LYS A 211 8.02 -3.85 16.21
C LYS A 211 7.73 -5.14 15.43
N VAL A 212 8.02 -5.16 14.13
CA VAL A 212 7.85 -6.35 13.27
C VAL A 212 8.72 -7.51 13.76
N VAL A 213 10.00 -7.28 13.99
CA VAL A 213 10.94 -8.32 14.43
C VAL A 213 10.51 -8.88 15.79
N SER A 214 10.05 -8.02 16.70
CA SER A 214 9.51 -8.43 18.00
C SER A 214 8.23 -9.27 17.85
N CYS A 215 7.30 -8.85 16.99
CA CYS A 215 6.07 -9.60 16.68
C CYS A 215 6.39 -11.00 16.15
N VAL A 216 7.19 -11.11 15.09
CA VAL A 216 7.49 -12.38 14.42
C VAL A 216 8.19 -13.38 15.35
N LYS A 217 9.08 -12.90 16.23
CA LYS A 217 9.77 -13.74 17.22
C LYS A 217 8.84 -14.48 18.18
N ARG A 218 7.58 -14.04 18.34
CA ARG A 218 6.59 -14.69 19.20
C ARG A 218 6.12 -16.04 18.65
N PHE A 219 6.16 -16.24 17.33
CA PHE A 219 5.57 -17.43 16.69
C PHE A 219 6.46 -18.10 15.63
N SER A 220 7.59 -17.48 15.25
CA SER A 220 8.55 -18.01 14.29
C SER A 220 9.98 -17.61 14.66
N ASN A 221 10.94 -18.45 14.28
CA ASN A 221 12.36 -18.12 14.44
C ASN A 221 12.80 -17.16 13.32
N ILE A 222 13.63 -16.17 13.68
CA ILE A 222 14.24 -15.24 12.74
C ILE A 222 15.75 -15.43 12.80
N SER A 223 16.36 -15.73 11.66
CA SER A 223 17.82 -15.77 11.57
C SER A 223 18.38 -14.35 11.59
N ALA A 224 18.95 -13.93 12.71
CA ALA A 224 19.52 -12.59 12.89
C ALA A 224 20.59 -12.22 11.86
N SER A 225 21.22 -13.20 11.19
CA SER A 225 22.26 -12.97 10.18
C SER A 225 21.76 -12.98 8.73
N LYS A 226 20.49 -13.35 8.46
CA LYS A 226 19.99 -13.57 7.09
C LYS A 226 18.60 -13.00 6.80
N GLU A 227 17.78 -12.83 7.83
CA GLU A 227 16.35 -12.50 7.68
C GLU A 227 15.97 -11.17 8.35
N LEU A 228 16.95 -10.39 8.82
CA LEU A 228 16.65 -9.05 9.33
C LEU A 228 16.34 -8.12 8.16
N PRO A 229 15.22 -7.38 8.21
CA PRO A 229 14.85 -6.46 7.15
C PRO A 229 15.79 -5.27 7.14
N PHE A 230 16.14 -4.78 5.94
CA PHE A 230 17.04 -3.63 5.78
C PHE A 230 16.29 -2.30 5.93
N ASP A 231 15.06 -2.26 5.40
CA ASP A 231 14.18 -1.10 5.47
C ASP A 231 12.75 -1.49 5.91
N LEU A 232 11.84 -0.53 5.84
CA LEU A 232 10.47 -0.72 6.31
C LEU A 232 9.64 -1.63 5.38
N GLU A 233 9.93 -1.60 4.08
CA GLU A 233 9.27 -2.45 3.09
C GLU A 233 9.64 -3.92 3.31
N ASP A 234 10.93 -4.20 3.49
CA ASP A 234 11.42 -5.52 3.86
C ASP A 234 10.77 -6.04 5.14
N ALA A 235 10.54 -5.16 6.12
CA ALA A 235 9.89 -5.52 7.38
C ALA A 235 8.42 -5.91 7.15
N MET A 236 7.68 -5.15 6.34
CA MET A 236 6.30 -5.50 5.97
C MET A 236 6.23 -6.85 5.25
N ILE A 237 7.12 -7.07 4.28
CA ILE A 237 7.24 -8.34 3.55
C ILE A 237 7.56 -9.50 4.51
N LEU A 238 8.53 -9.32 5.42
CA LEU A 238 8.90 -10.31 6.41
C LEU A 238 7.71 -10.70 7.30
N TRP A 239 6.96 -9.71 7.78
CA TRP A 239 5.78 -9.92 8.62
C TRP A 239 4.72 -10.75 7.90
N ILE A 240 4.33 -10.34 6.69
CA ILE A 240 3.32 -11.01 5.88
C ILE A 240 3.78 -12.44 5.55
N ASN A 241 5.02 -12.62 5.11
CA ASN A 241 5.56 -13.93 4.75
C ASN A 241 5.60 -14.89 5.94
N LYS A 242 6.05 -14.43 7.11
CA LYS A 242 6.12 -15.30 8.30
C LYS A 242 4.73 -15.74 8.75
N ILE A 243 3.72 -14.88 8.62
CA ILE A 243 2.32 -15.24 8.88
C ILE A 243 1.79 -16.22 7.83
N ASN A 244 2.03 -15.98 6.54
CA ASN A 244 1.58 -16.89 5.48
C ASN A 244 2.22 -18.28 5.58
N ILE A 245 3.51 -18.35 5.94
CA ILE A 245 4.19 -19.62 6.26
C ILE A 245 3.50 -20.30 7.46
N LYS A 246 3.25 -19.55 8.54
CA LYS A 246 2.57 -20.08 9.73
C LYS A 246 1.18 -20.62 9.40
N MET A 247 0.42 -19.90 8.57
CA MET A 247 -0.91 -20.29 8.13
C MET A 247 -0.89 -21.56 7.27
N ARG A 248 0.09 -21.69 6.37
CA ARG A 248 0.33 -22.93 5.64
C ARG A 248 0.57 -24.10 6.59
N GLU A 249 1.45 -23.94 7.58
CA GLU A 249 1.76 -25.00 8.56
C GLU A 249 0.53 -25.39 9.40
N LEU A 250 -0.28 -24.41 9.83
CA LEU A 250 -1.51 -24.65 10.60
C LEU A 250 -2.50 -25.46 9.77
N THR A 251 -2.74 -25.02 8.52
CA THR A 251 -3.68 -25.66 7.58
C THR A 251 -3.25 -27.09 7.25
N GLU A 252 -1.96 -27.33 7.00
CA GLU A 252 -1.44 -28.67 6.73
C GLU A 252 -1.59 -29.61 7.94
N LYS A 253 -1.36 -29.11 9.16
CA LYS A 253 -1.54 -29.89 10.39
C LYS A 253 -3.01 -30.26 10.60
N GLU A 254 -3.93 -29.30 10.43
CA GLU A 254 -5.37 -29.56 10.51
C GLU A 254 -5.83 -30.59 9.49
N CYS A 255 -5.33 -30.53 8.25
CA CYS A 255 -5.61 -31.52 7.22
C CYS A 255 -5.14 -32.92 7.61
N LYS A 256 -3.89 -33.05 8.10
CA LYS A 256 -3.33 -34.33 8.56
C LYS A 256 -4.10 -34.92 9.74
N MET A 257 -4.56 -34.09 10.66
CA MET A 257 -5.33 -34.52 11.84
C MET A 257 -6.73 -34.99 11.46
N LYS A 258 -7.43 -34.27 10.57
CA LYS A 258 -8.73 -34.69 10.01
C LYS A 258 -8.62 -36.03 9.29
N GLN A 259 -7.52 -36.24 8.55
CA GLN A 259 -7.26 -37.52 7.88
C GLN A 259 -7.03 -38.67 8.89
N HIS A 260 -6.26 -38.44 9.95
CA HIS A 260 -6.01 -39.47 10.99
C HIS A 260 -7.27 -39.87 11.77
N LEU A 261 -8.22 -38.95 11.98
CA LEU A 261 -9.52 -39.27 12.58
C LEU A 261 -10.38 -40.19 11.70
N LEU A 262 -10.30 -40.03 10.37
CA LEU A 262 -11.01 -40.88 9.40
C LEU A 262 -10.38 -42.28 9.28
N ASP A 263 -9.07 -42.41 9.51
CA ASP A 263 -8.32 -43.66 9.38
C ASP A 263 -8.26 -44.50 10.69
N SER A 264 -9.10 -44.20 11.69
CA SER A 264 -9.09 -44.91 12.98
C SER A 264 -9.62 -46.36 12.88
N PRO A 265 -9.05 -47.37 13.56
CA PRO A 265 -9.18 -48.80 13.21
C PRO A 265 -10.57 -49.43 13.43
N GLY A 266 -11.57 -48.67 13.90
CA GLY A 266 -12.92 -49.14 14.24
C GLY A 266 -13.87 -49.36 13.05
N HIS A 267 -13.55 -48.84 11.87
CA HIS A 267 -14.44 -48.92 10.70
C HIS A 267 -13.90 -49.87 9.63
N HIS A 268 -13.93 -51.17 9.93
CA HIS A 268 -13.77 -52.19 8.88
C HIS A 268 -15.10 -52.38 8.13
N LYS A 269 -15.03 -52.21 6.81
CA LYS A 269 -16.00 -52.58 5.76
C LYS A 269 -17.09 -51.56 5.42
N VAL A 270 -16.74 -50.58 4.58
CA VAL A 270 -17.34 -50.49 3.23
C VAL A 270 -16.24 -50.02 2.29
N ARG A 271 -16.04 -50.75 1.19
CA ARG A 271 -15.17 -50.37 0.07
C ARG A 271 -15.85 -49.22 -0.67
N TYR A 272 -15.96 -48.06 -0.04
CA TYR A 272 -16.28 -46.84 -0.77
C TYR A 272 -15.11 -46.57 -1.69
N ARG A 273 -15.46 -46.44 -2.97
CA ARG A 273 -14.65 -45.84 -4.03
C ARG A 273 -13.76 -44.78 -3.41
N ARG A 274 -12.45 -44.89 -3.64
CA ARG A 274 -11.48 -43.81 -3.44
C ARG A 274 -11.83 -42.70 -4.45
N ASP A 275 -13.01 -42.10 -4.31
CA ASP A 275 -13.41 -40.93 -5.08
C ASP A 275 -12.71 -39.73 -4.45
N HIS A 276 -11.53 -39.44 -4.99
CA HIS A 276 -10.99 -38.09 -5.12
C HIS A 276 -11.23 -37.09 -3.97
N LEU A 277 -10.75 -37.39 -2.76
CA LEU A 277 -10.39 -36.32 -1.80
C LEU A 277 -9.17 -35.49 -2.27
N SER A 278 -8.53 -35.90 -3.37
CA SER A 278 -7.51 -35.14 -4.12
C SER A 278 -8.03 -33.84 -4.77
N GLY A 279 -9.32 -33.53 -4.65
CA GLY A 279 -9.95 -32.38 -5.30
C GLY A 279 -10.03 -31.09 -4.46
N ARG A 280 -9.65 -31.10 -3.17
CA ARG A 280 -9.38 -29.82 -2.49
C ARG A 280 -8.06 -29.31 -3.03
N SER A 281 -8.09 -28.27 -3.87
CA SER A 281 -6.87 -27.58 -4.26
C SER A 281 -6.11 -27.23 -2.99
N LEU A 282 -4.84 -27.65 -2.89
CA LEU A 282 -3.98 -27.21 -1.80
C LEU A 282 -4.05 -25.68 -1.76
N GLN A 283 -4.53 -25.13 -0.64
CA GLN A 283 -4.60 -23.68 -0.47
C GLN A 283 -3.19 -23.12 -0.61
N HIS A 284 -3.01 -22.24 -1.60
CA HIS A 284 -1.73 -21.64 -1.89
C HIS A 284 -1.58 -20.36 -1.09
N PHE A 285 -0.79 -20.39 -0.02
CA PHE A 285 -0.39 -19.19 0.70
C PHE A 285 0.78 -18.50 -0.03
N PRO A 286 0.60 -17.31 -0.60
CA PRO A 286 1.66 -16.65 -1.35
C PRO A 286 2.78 -16.13 -0.43
N LEU A 287 4.00 -16.08 -0.96
CA LEU A 287 5.13 -15.35 -0.36
C LEU A 287 5.45 -14.15 -1.25
N LEU A 288 5.65 -13.01 -0.61
CA LEU A 288 5.97 -11.74 -1.25
C LEU A 288 7.48 -11.66 -1.49
N GLU A 289 7.83 -11.24 -2.70
CA GLU A 289 9.15 -10.72 -3.08
C GLU A 289 9.07 -9.22 -3.37
N ASP A 290 7.96 -8.77 -3.98
CA ASP A 290 7.66 -7.37 -4.25
C ASP A 290 6.31 -7.00 -3.63
N ILE A 291 6.31 -5.97 -2.78
CA ILE A 291 5.13 -5.62 -1.98
C ILE A 291 3.93 -5.20 -2.83
N LEU A 292 4.14 -4.56 -3.99
CA LEU A 292 3.05 -4.08 -4.85
C LEU A 292 2.49 -5.24 -5.67
N LYS A 293 3.37 -5.98 -6.31
CA LYS A 293 2.99 -7.09 -7.19
C LYS A 293 2.30 -8.21 -6.42
N ASP A 294 2.87 -8.62 -5.28
CA ASP A 294 2.46 -9.87 -4.64
C ASP A 294 1.32 -9.72 -3.62
N VAL A 295 0.86 -8.48 -3.36
CA VAL A 295 -0.40 -8.22 -2.61
C VAL A 295 -1.57 -7.86 -3.53
N SER A 296 -1.33 -7.68 -4.83
CA SER A 296 -2.30 -7.16 -5.80
C SER A 296 -3.56 -8.02 -5.95
N ASP A 297 -3.50 -9.32 -5.63
CA ASP A 297 -4.65 -10.23 -5.65
C ASP A 297 -5.43 -10.29 -4.32
N GLY A 298 -4.98 -9.55 -3.30
CA GLY A 298 -5.53 -9.52 -1.96
C GLY A 298 -5.39 -10.80 -1.12
N ALA A 299 -4.90 -11.91 -1.70
CA ALA A 299 -4.90 -13.21 -1.03
C ALA A 299 -3.92 -13.25 0.15
N ALA A 300 -2.74 -12.66 -0.02
CA ALA A 300 -1.73 -12.58 1.03
C ALA A 300 -2.22 -11.80 2.27
N LEU A 301 -2.94 -10.69 2.03
CA LEU A 301 -3.46 -9.83 3.08
C LEU A 301 -4.68 -10.48 3.77
N LEU A 302 -5.54 -11.18 3.03
CA LEU A 302 -6.66 -11.92 3.62
C LEU A 302 -6.19 -13.10 4.47
N ALA A 303 -5.14 -13.81 4.06
CA ALA A 303 -4.53 -14.85 4.89
C ALA A 303 -3.93 -14.26 6.18
N LEU A 304 -3.35 -13.07 6.12
CA LEU A 304 -2.90 -12.33 7.30
C LEU A 304 -4.08 -11.93 8.20
N ILE A 305 -5.17 -11.41 7.64
CA ILE A 305 -6.37 -11.06 8.42
C ILE A 305 -6.98 -12.31 9.04
N HIS A 306 -7.10 -13.41 8.31
CA HIS A 306 -7.60 -14.68 8.85
C HIS A 306 -6.72 -15.21 10.00
N PHE A 307 -5.40 -15.01 9.94
CA PHE A 307 -4.52 -15.35 11.05
C PHE A 307 -4.86 -14.56 12.32
N TYR A 308 -5.15 -13.27 12.20
CA TYR A 308 -5.47 -12.40 13.35
C TYR A 308 -6.94 -12.45 13.77
N CYS A 309 -7.86 -12.68 12.84
CA CYS A 309 -9.30 -12.55 13.01
C CYS A 309 -10.04 -13.75 12.37
N PRO A 310 -9.76 -15.00 12.82
CA PRO A 310 -10.28 -16.21 12.18
C PRO A 310 -11.82 -16.33 12.21
N ASP A 311 -12.46 -15.68 13.17
CA ASP A 311 -13.93 -15.68 13.33
C ASP A 311 -14.62 -14.68 12.40
N LEU A 312 -13.91 -13.66 11.93
CA LEU A 312 -14.45 -12.62 11.04
C LEU A 312 -14.22 -12.96 9.57
N ILE A 313 -13.03 -13.48 9.24
CA ILE A 313 -12.68 -13.92 7.89
C ILE A 313 -12.22 -15.36 7.98
N ARG A 314 -13.00 -16.30 7.40
CA ARG A 314 -12.65 -17.72 7.42
C ARG A 314 -11.88 -18.07 6.15
N LEU A 315 -11.06 -19.10 6.24
CA LEU A 315 -10.21 -19.55 5.12
C LEU A 315 -10.99 -20.04 3.88
N GLU A 316 -12.28 -20.31 4.03
CA GLU A 316 -13.20 -20.69 2.95
C GLU A 316 -13.92 -19.51 2.30
N ASP A 317 -13.81 -18.31 2.88
CA ASP A 317 -14.52 -17.12 2.41
C ASP A 317 -13.74 -16.39 1.30
N PHE A 318 -12.51 -16.80 1.01
CA PHE A 318 -11.65 -16.16 0.00
C PHE A 318 -10.81 -17.13 -0.84
N CYS A 319 -10.34 -16.63 -1.99
CA CYS A 319 -9.65 -17.42 -2.98
C CYS A 319 -8.15 -17.52 -2.68
N LEU A 320 -7.66 -18.73 -2.38
CA LEU A 320 -6.25 -19.08 -2.24
C LEU A 320 -5.81 -20.05 -3.34
N LYS A 321 -5.63 -19.52 -4.55
CA LYS A 321 -5.18 -20.28 -5.74
C LYS A 321 -3.75 -19.86 -6.09
N GLU A 322 -2.95 -20.78 -6.63
CA GLU A 322 -1.60 -20.48 -7.12
C GLU A 322 -1.62 -19.50 -8.31
N VAL A 323 -2.66 -19.59 -9.14
CA VAL A 323 -2.91 -18.67 -10.25
C VAL A 323 -4.36 -18.18 -10.13
N PRO A 324 -4.63 -17.08 -9.40
CA PRO A 324 -5.97 -16.53 -9.31
C PRO A 324 -6.41 -15.91 -10.64
N SER A 325 -7.69 -16.01 -10.97
CA SER A 325 -8.28 -15.23 -12.06
C SER A 325 -8.53 -13.78 -11.62
N ILE A 326 -8.72 -12.86 -12.57
CA ILE A 326 -9.08 -11.46 -12.25
C ILE A 326 -10.32 -11.39 -11.36
N ALA A 327 -11.32 -12.26 -11.60
CA ALA A 327 -12.52 -12.32 -10.78
C ALA A 327 -12.23 -12.76 -9.35
N ASP A 328 -11.33 -13.74 -9.16
CA ASP A 328 -10.90 -14.18 -7.83
C ASP A 328 -10.17 -13.04 -7.09
N SER A 329 -9.26 -12.33 -7.77
CA SER A 329 -8.52 -11.21 -7.22
C SER A 329 -9.44 -10.05 -6.83
N VAL A 330 -10.35 -9.63 -7.71
CA VAL A 330 -11.31 -8.55 -7.41
C VAL A 330 -12.21 -8.93 -6.23
N TYR A 331 -12.65 -10.19 -6.16
CA TYR A 331 -13.44 -10.68 -5.04
C TYR A 331 -12.66 -10.60 -3.71
N ASN A 332 -11.41 -11.05 -3.69
CA ASN A 332 -10.54 -10.94 -2.52
C ASN A 332 -10.34 -9.48 -2.09
N ILE A 333 -10.06 -8.58 -3.03
CA ILE A 333 -9.85 -7.15 -2.73
C ILE A 333 -11.12 -6.50 -2.19
N GLN A 334 -12.29 -6.88 -2.72
CA GLN A 334 -13.56 -6.40 -2.22
C GLN A 334 -13.80 -6.86 -0.77
N LEU A 335 -13.44 -8.10 -0.43
CA LEU A 335 -13.50 -8.60 0.94
C LEU A 335 -12.55 -7.85 1.88
N LEU A 336 -11.33 -7.51 1.43
CA LEU A 336 -10.42 -6.64 2.19
C LEU A 336 -11.05 -5.29 2.51
N LYS A 337 -11.66 -4.68 1.49
CA LYS A 337 -12.33 -3.37 1.61
C LYS A 337 -13.51 -3.43 2.58
N GLU A 338 -14.32 -4.48 2.52
CA GLU A 338 -15.45 -4.69 3.43
C GLU A 338 -14.97 -4.85 4.88
N PHE A 339 -13.98 -5.71 5.11
CA PHE A 339 -13.37 -5.90 6.42
C PHE A 339 -12.81 -4.58 6.99
N ALA A 340 -12.05 -3.83 6.20
CA ALA A 340 -11.46 -2.57 6.65
C ALA A 340 -12.52 -1.50 6.95
N ASN A 341 -13.61 -1.46 6.17
CA ASN A 341 -14.71 -0.52 6.39
C ASN A 341 -15.53 -0.83 7.62
N GLU A 342 -15.71 -2.11 7.94
CA GLU A 342 -16.52 -2.54 9.08
C GLU A 342 -15.71 -2.51 10.39
N TYR A 343 -14.44 -2.95 10.37
CA TYR A 343 -13.67 -3.20 11.59
C TYR A 343 -12.48 -2.26 11.81
N LEU A 344 -11.97 -1.59 10.77
CA LEU A 344 -10.72 -0.80 10.83
C LEU A 344 -10.93 0.69 10.54
N ASN A 345 -12.08 1.25 10.92
CA ASN A 345 -12.41 2.66 10.76
C ASN A 345 -12.26 3.17 9.30
N LYS A 346 -12.61 2.34 8.31
CA LYS A 346 -12.60 2.70 6.88
C LYS A 346 -11.23 3.12 6.35
N CYS A 347 -10.16 2.50 6.84
CA CYS A 347 -8.79 2.81 6.43
C CYS A 347 -8.42 2.36 5.00
N PHE A 348 -9.31 1.66 4.27
CA PHE A 348 -9.06 1.21 2.90
C PHE A 348 -9.54 2.25 1.88
N TYR A 349 -8.63 3.12 1.45
CA TYR A 349 -8.90 4.22 0.51
C TYR A 349 -8.67 3.89 -0.97
N LEU A 350 -8.13 2.70 -1.27
CA LEU A 350 -7.91 2.24 -2.65
C LEU A 350 -9.22 1.75 -3.28
N ASN A 351 -9.39 1.97 -4.58
CA ASN A 351 -10.38 1.22 -5.35
C ASN A 351 -9.86 -0.19 -5.64
N PRO A 352 -10.74 -1.17 -5.93
CA PRO A 352 -10.30 -2.51 -6.27
C PRO A 352 -9.29 -2.56 -7.43
N GLU A 353 -9.51 -1.73 -8.46
CA GLU A 353 -8.61 -1.59 -9.61
C GLU A 353 -7.23 -1.03 -9.24
N ASP A 354 -7.16 -0.15 -8.24
CA ASP A 354 -5.92 0.48 -7.80
C ASP A 354 -4.98 -0.57 -7.20
N LEU A 355 -5.53 -1.48 -6.37
CA LEU A 355 -4.76 -2.58 -5.79
C LEU A 355 -4.50 -3.70 -6.82
N LEU A 356 -5.49 -4.00 -7.68
CA LEU A 356 -5.35 -5.05 -8.70
C LEU A 356 -4.21 -4.77 -9.67
N TYR A 357 -4.07 -3.52 -10.12
CA TYR A 357 -3.03 -3.13 -11.06
C TYR A 357 -1.77 -2.59 -10.37
N SER A 358 -1.89 -2.13 -9.12
CA SER A 358 -0.79 -1.68 -8.26
C SER A 358 0.28 -0.85 -9.00
N PRO A 359 -0.09 0.26 -9.66
CA PRO A 359 0.89 1.10 -10.32
C PRO A 359 1.90 1.65 -9.29
N PRO A 360 3.18 1.85 -9.66
CA PRO A 360 4.23 2.24 -8.70
C PRO A 360 3.96 3.50 -7.90
N VAL A 361 3.16 4.42 -8.45
CA VAL A 361 2.74 5.67 -7.78
C VAL A 361 1.88 5.44 -6.53
N LEU A 362 1.28 4.25 -6.37
CA LEU A 362 0.44 3.91 -5.21
C LEU A 362 1.19 3.13 -4.12
N LYS A 363 2.52 3.00 -4.22
CA LYS A 363 3.34 2.29 -3.24
C LYS A 363 3.09 2.76 -1.81
N ASN A 364 3.09 4.07 -1.59
CA ASN A 364 2.86 4.64 -0.26
C ASN A 364 1.44 4.34 0.25
N ASN A 365 0.44 4.31 -0.62
CA ASN A 365 -0.94 3.97 -0.26
C ASN A 365 -1.05 2.51 0.20
N VAL A 366 -0.43 1.58 -0.53
CA VAL A 366 -0.40 0.16 -0.17
C VAL A 366 0.36 -0.05 1.15
N MET A 367 1.54 0.56 1.29
CA MET A 367 2.33 0.47 2.53
C MET A 367 1.59 1.07 3.73
N THR A 368 0.89 2.19 3.55
CA THR A 368 0.06 2.80 4.59
C THR A 368 -1.05 1.84 5.04
N PHE A 369 -1.74 1.18 4.11
CA PHE A 369 -2.76 0.21 4.45
C PHE A 369 -2.18 -0.99 5.22
N ILE A 370 -1.01 -1.50 4.82
CA ILE A 370 -0.34 -2.59 5.55
C ILE A 370 0.08 -2.14 6.96
N ALA A 371 0.53 -0.90 7.12
CA ALA A 371 0.87 -0.33 8.42
C ALA A 371 -0.35 -0.18 9.34
N GLU A 372 -1.51 0.17 8.79
CA GLU A 372 -2.79 0.18 9.51
C GLU A 372 -3.17 -1.21 10.01
N LEU A 373 -3.05 -2.23 9.15
CA LEU A 373 -3.28 -3.63 9.57
C LEU A 373 -2.38 -4.00 10.75
N PHE A 374 -1.08 -3.66 10.66
CA PHE A 374 -0.14 -3.92 11.74
C PHE A 374 -0.54 -3.17 13.03
N TRP A 375 -0.89 -1.89 12.91
CA TRP A 375 -1.29 -1.06 14.04
C TRP A 375 -2.51 -1.64 14.77
N TRP A 376 -3.57 -2.00 14.04
CA TRP A 376 -4.77 -2.59 14.62
C TRP A 376 -4.50 -3.95 15.25
N PHE A 377 -3.74 -4.82 14.58
CA PHE A 377 -3.54 -6.20 15.03
C PHE A 377 -2.49 -6.37 16.12
N GLU A 378 -1.45 -5.51 16.15
CA GLU A 378 -0.35 -5.65 17.10
C GLU A 378 -0.25 -4.56 18.15
N ASN A 379 -0.77 -3.35 17.90
CA ASN A 379 -0.70 -2.26 18.87
C ASN A 379 -2.04 -2.02 19.56
N VAL A 380 -3.13 -1.82 18.82
CA VAL A 380 -4.46 -1.55 19.41
C VAL A 380 -5.07 -2.83 19.99
N LYS A 381 -5.04 -3.93 19.23
CA LYS A 381 -5.56 -5.25 19.65
C LYS A 381 -6.99 -5.19 20.20
N PRO A 382 -7.97 -4.73 19.41
CA PRO A 382 -9.36 -4.77 19.82
C PRO A 382 -9.84 -6.21 20.06
N ASP A 383 -10.95 -6.36 20.78
CA ASP A 383 -11.46 -7.64 21.28
C ASP A 383 -11.71 -8.71 20.21
N PHE A 384 -11.84 -8.36 18.93
CA PHE A 384 -12.03 -9.33 17.85
C PHE A 384 -10.71 -9.92 17.31
N VAL A 385 -9.56 -9.39 17.74
CA VAL A 385 -8.23 -9.84 17.30
C VAL A 385 -7.75 -10.98 18.18
N HIS A 386 -7.84 -12.19 17.63
CA HIS A 386 -7.41 -13.45 18.25
C HIS A 386 -6.43 -14.18 17.32
N PRO A 387 -5.11 -13.88 17.41
CA PRO A 387 -4.11 -14.53 16.58
C PRO A 387 -4.15 -16.05 16.74
N ARG A 388 -4.25 -16.79 15.64
CA ARG A 388 -4.27 -18.26 15.67
C ARG A 388 -2.97 -18.80 16.26
N ASP A 389 -3.06 -19.55 17.36
CA ASP A 389 -1.93 -20.25 17.95
C ASP A 389 -2.02 -21.78 17.77
N LEU A 390 -0.86 -22.43 17.71
CA LEU A 390 -0.71 -23.88 17.67
C LEU A 390 -1.23 -24.59 18.93
N GLN A 391 -1.31 -23.89 20.08
CA GLN A 391 -1.75 -24.47 21.35
C GLN A 391 -3.27 -24.77 21.35
N GLU A 392 -4.08 -23.96 20.68
CA GLU A 392 -5.54 -24.15 20.63
C GLU A 392 -5.96 -25.38 19.83
N ILE A 393 -5.23 -25.74 18.77
CA ILE A 393 -5.49 -26.95 17.98
C ILE A 393 -5.36 -28.22 18.84
N LYS A 394 -4.50 -28.21 19.88
CA LYS A 394 -4.40 -29.32 20.85
C LYS A 394 -5.57 -29.33 21.84
N HIS A 395 -6.08 -28.17 22.25
CA HIS A 395 -7.17 -28.07 23.21
C HIS A 395 -8.53 -28.51 22.64
N VAL A 396 -8.82 -28.19 21.38
CA VAL A 396 -10.07 -28.63 20.72
C VAL A 396 -10.16 -30.17 20.60
N LEU A 397 -9.02 -30.86 20.57
CA LEU A 397 -8.96 -32.33 20.51
C LEU A 397 -8.77 -33.03 21.86
N ASN A 398 -8.38 -32.29 22.90
CA ASN A 398 -8.25 -32.80 24.26
C ASN A 398 -9.48 -32.52 25.12
N GLN A 399 -10.53 -31.90 24.58
CA GLN A 399 -11.84 -31.97 25.21
C GLN A 399 -12.35 -33.42 25.08
N PRO A 400 -12.55 -34.15 26.19
CA PRO A 400 -13.17 -35.45 26.11
C PRO A 400 -14.59 -35.26 25.56
N LEU A 401 -15.03 -36.21 24.73
CA LEU A 401 -16.44 -36.39 24.35
C LEU A 401 -17.28 -36.70 25.60
N THR A 402 -17.47 -35.73 26.48
CA THR A 402 -18.33 -35.82 27.67
C THR A 402 -19.52 -34.92 27.48
N HIS A 403 -20.30 -35.12 26.42
CA HIS A 403 -21.73 -34.83 26.38
C HIS A 403 -22.41 -35.66 25.28
N LEU A 404 -22.22 -36.98 25.32
CA LEU A 404 -23.28 -37.90 24.91
C LEU A 404 -24.01 -38.30 26.19
N THR A 405 -25.07 -37.59 26.54
CA THR A 405 -26.05 -38.09 27.50
C THR A 405 -26.90 -39.15 26.79
N PRO A 406 -26.90 -40.42 27.25
CA PRO A 406 -27.84 -41.42 26.77
C PRO A 406 -29.13 -41.31 27.59
N TYR A 407 -30.06 -40.46 27.14
CA TYR A 407 -31.49 -40.52 27.45
C TYR A 407 -32.17 -39.98 26.18
N CYS A 408 -32.96 -40.73 25.43
CA CYS A 408 -34.11 -41.54 25.86
C CYS A 408 -34.26 -42.83 25.03
N LEU A 409 -34.84 -43.83 25.70
CA LEU A 409 -35.58 -44.97 25.15
C LEU A 409 -36.69 -44.53 24.18
#